data_AF-A0A7C0WVT8-F1
#
_entry.id   AF-A0A7C0WVT8-F1
#
_cell.length_a   1.000
_cell.length_b   1.000
_cell.length_c   1.000
_cell.angle_alpha   90.00
_cell.angle_beta   90.00
_cell.angle_gamma   90.00
#
_symmetry.space_group_name_H-M   'P 1'
#
loop_
_entity.id
_entity.type
_entity.pdbx_description
1 polymer ?
#
loop_
_entity_poly.entity_id
_entity_poly.type
_entity_poly.pdbx_seq_one_letter_code
_entity_poly.pdbx_strand_id
1 'polypeptide(L)'
;MDDKNKVALVFCLMGAISGVISGSLLKGTPSYGILFVAIVIMYLSSYIVPFVGINIEKYGGRRKVITSGLYSFLLWWLTIWFLIYNID
;
A
#
# COMPACT_ATOMS: atom_id res chain seq x y z
N MET A 1 -19.15 8.28 5.23
CA MET A 1 -17.69 8.28 4.95
C MET A 1 -17.54 8.03 3.46
N ASP A 2 -16.96 8.98 2.73
CA ASP A 2 -16.82 8.91 1.27
C ASP A 2 -16.01 7.67 0.87
N ASP A 3 -16.47 6.93 -0.15
CA ASP A 3 -15.82 5.70 -0.61
C ASP A 3 -14.33 5.92 -0.94
N LYS A 4 -13.95 7.15 -1.33
CA LYS A 4 -12.59 7.52 -1.67
C LYS A 4 -11.69 7.53 -0.45
N ASN A 5 -12.22 8.01 0.67
CA ASN A 5 -11.54 7.98 1.96
C ASN A 5 -11.36 6.55 2.47
N LYS A 6 -12.34 5.66 2.24
CA LYS A 6 -12.21 4.23 2.62
C LYS A 6 -11.09 3.55 1.83
N VAL A 7 -11.03 3.75 0.51
CA VAL A 7 -9.95 3.22 -0.35
C VAL A 7 -8.60 3.76 0.14
N ALA A 8 -8.48 5.07 0.32
CA ALA A 8 -7.23 5.69 0.76
C ALA A 8 -6.77 5.16 2.13
N LEU A 9 -7.69 4.95 3.07
CA LEU A 9 -7.37 4.43 4.41
C LEU A 9 -6.83 2.99 4.35
N VAL A 10 -7.43 2.12 3.53
CA VAL A 10 -6.97 0.73 3.34
C VAL A 10 -5.57 0.71 2.71
N PHE A 11 -5.35 1.53 1.68
CA PHE A 11 -4.04 1.65 1.04
C PHE A 11 -2.99 2.28 1.96
N CYS A 12 -3.36 3.24 2.82
CA CYS A 12 -2.47 3.77 3.86
C CYS A 12 -2.07 2.66 4.85
N LEU A 13 -3.02 1.88 5.36
CA LEU A 13 -2.73 0.80 6.30
C LEU A 13 -1.79 -0.24 5.68
N MET A 14 -2.07 -0.69 4.46
CA MET A 14 -1.21 -1.66 3.80
C MET A 14 0.14 -1.07 3.41
N GLY A 15 0.20 0.22 3.07
CA GLY A 15 1.46 0.94 2.81
C GLY A 15 2.32 1.02 4.07
N ALA A 16 1.71 1.29 5.22
CA ALA A 16 2.39 1.30 6.52
C ALA A 16 2.92 -0.09 6.89
N ILE A 17 2.10 -1.15 6.77
CA ILE A 17 2.51 -2.53 7.04
C ILE A 17 3.65 -2.94 6.10
N SER A 18 3.52 -2.64 4.81
CA SER A 18 4.58 -2.87 3.81
C SER A 18 5.86 -2.13 4.18
N GLY A 19 5.75 -0.89 4.65
CA GLY A 19 6.89 -0.04 5.01
C GLY A 19 7.63 -0.58 6.23
N VAL A 20 6.90 -1.04 7.25
CA VAL A 20 7.46 -1.68 8.45
C VAL A 20 8.20 -2.97 8.07
N ILE A 21 7.56 -3.85 7.28
CA ILE A 21 8.20 -5.10 6.84
C ILE A 21 9.44 -4.79 5.98
N SER A 22 9.34 -3.82 5.07
CA SER A 22 10.45 -3.42 4.20
C SER A 22 11.61 -2.76 4.95
N GLY A 23 11.31 -1.99 6.01
CA GLY A 23 12.32 -1.26 6.78
C GLY A 23 12.99 -2.12 7.84
N SER A 24 12.22 -2.96 8.54
CA SER A 24 12.71 -3.78 9.65
C SER A 24 13.25 -5.14 9.20
N LEU A 25 12.55 -5.83 8.30
CA LEU A 25 12.87 -7.22 7.95
C LEU A 25 13.91 -7.33 6.82
N LEU A 26 13.98 -6.31 5.96
CA LEU A 26 14.80 -6.31 4.75
C LEU A 26 16.02 -5.37 4.86
N LYS A 27 16.39 -4.97 6.08
CA LYS A 27 17.61 -4.19 6.37
C LYS A 27 18.84 -5.01 5.94
N GLY A 28 19.29 -4.82 4.69
CA GLY A 28 20.39 -5.58 4.07
C GLY A 28 20.01 -6.48 2.88
N THR A 29 18.74 -6.58 2.50
CA THR A 29 18.33 -7.34 1.30
C THR A 29 18.43 -6.44 0.04
N PRO A 30 18.86 -6.96 -1.12
CA PRO A 30 18.90 -6.19 -2.36
C PRO A 30 17.58 -5.46 -2.65
N SER A 31 17.69 -4.22 -3.13
CA SER A 31 16.57 -3.30 -3.36
C SER A 31 15.41 -3.88 -4.18
N TYR A 32 15.70 -4.87 -5.03
CA TYR A 32 14.71 -5.62 -5.80
C TYR A 32 13.72 -6.42 -4.93
N GLY A 33 14.17 -6.99 -3.80
CA GLY A 33 13.32 -7.75 -2.89
C GLY A 33 12.31 -6.87 -2.16
N ILE A 34 12.74 -5.67 -1.76
CA ILE A 34 11.90 -4.65 -1.12
C ILE A 34 10.79 -4.18 -2.08
N LEU A 35 11.15 -3.93 -3.35
CA LEU A 35 10.18 -3.57 -4.39
C LEU A 35 9.20 -4.70 -4.68
N PHE A 36 9.66 -5.95 -4.73
CA PHE A 36 8.80 -7.10 -4.97
C PHE A 36 7.75 -7.27 -3.85
N VAL A 37 8.15 -7.13 -2.58
CA VAL A 37 7.24 -7.17 -1.43
C VAL A 37 6.20 -6.05 -1.51
N ALA A 38 6.61 -4.83 -1.85
CA ALA A 38 5.68 -3.71 -2.00
C ALA A 38 4.65 -3.94 -3.11
N ILE A 39 5.07 -4.50 -4.25
CA ILE A 39 4.17 -4.83 -5.37
C ILE A 39 3.17 -5.92 -4.97
N VAL A 40 3.63 -6.96 -4.27
CA VAL A 40 2.77 -8.05 -3.78
C VAL A 40 1.73 -7.51 -2.80
N ILE A 41 2.14 -6.69 -1.83
CA ILE A 41 1.22 -6.09 -0.84
C ILE A 41 0.23 -5.14 -1.52
N MET A 42 0.67 -4.37 -2.51
CA MET A 42 -0.21 -3.53 -3.31
C MET A 42 -1.25 -4.37 -4.06
N TYR A 43 -0.85 -5.49 -4.65
CA TYR A 43 -1.77 -6.39 -5.36
C TYR A 43 -2.79 -7.01 -4.40
N LEU A 44 -2.35 -7.47 -3.21
CA LEU A 44 -3.23 -7.94 -2.14
C LEU A 44 -4.21 -6.85 -1.69
N SER A 45 -3.74 -5.61 -1.55
CA SER A 45 -4.58 -4.47 -1.15
C SER A 45 -5.75 -4.29 -2.12
N SER A 46 -5.52 -4.47 -3.43
CA SER A 46 -6.59 -4.40 -4.43
C SER A 46 -7.65 -5.50 -4.28
N TYR A 47 -7.32 -6.63 -3.66
CA TYR A 47 -8.26 -7.72 -3.35
C TYR A 47 -9.02 -7.47 -2.04
N ILE A 48 -8.45 -6.71 -1.11
CA ILE A 48 -9.07 -6.35 0.18
C ILE A 48 -10.10 -5.22 -0.01
N VAL A 49 -9.92 -4.32 -0.99
CA VAL A 49 -10.86 -3.22 -1.29
C VAL A 49 -12.34 -3.65 -1.43
N PRO A 50 -12.71 -4.69 -2.21
CA PRO A 50 -14.11 -5.14 -2.28
C PRO A 50 -14.64 -5.64 -0.93
N PHE A 51 -13.79 -6.22 -0.08
CA PHE A 51 -14.16 -6.69 1.25
C PHE A 51 -14.54 -5.56 2.22
N VAL A 52 -14.12 -4.32 1.93
CA VAL A 52 -14.41 -3.12 2.73
C VAL A 52 -15.74 -2.46 2.30
N GLY A 53 -16.52 -3.13 1.42
CA GLY A 53 -17.84 -2.68 0.98
C GLY A 53 -17.79 -1.63 -0.14
N ILE A 54 -16.65 -1.50 -0.82
CA ILE A 54 -16.48 -0.56 -1.94
C ILE A 54 -16.92 -1.27 -3.22
N ASN A 55 -18.01 -0.76 -3.82
CA ASN A 55 -18.48 -1.24 -5.11
C ASN A 55 -17.50 -0.84 -6.22
N ILE A 56 -16.62 -1.77 -6.59
CA ILE A 56 -15.58 -1.59 -7.61
C ILE A 56 -16.19 -1.18 -8.96
N GLU A 57 -17.38 -1.70 -9.28
CA GLU A 57 -18.12 -1.36 -10.50
C GLU A 57 -18.59 0.10 -10.52
N LYS A 58 -19.05 0.63 -9.37
CA LYS A 58 -19.40 2.06 -9.23
C LYS A 58 -18.19 2.98 -9.29
N TYR A 59 -17.02 2.48 -8.91
CA TYR A 59 -15.76 3.25 -8.88
C TYR A 59 -15.10 3.43 -10.26
N GLY A 60 -15.64 2.82 -11.32
CA GLY A 60 -15.02 2.82 -12.64
C GLY A 60 -13.95 1.74 -12.81
N GLY A 61 -14.04 0.65 -12.04
CA GLY A 61 -13.22 -0.55 -12.18
C GLY A 61 -11.98 -0.61 -11.28
N ARG A 62 -11.39 -1.82 -11.17
CA ARG A 62 -10.20 -2.10 -10.33
C ARG A 62 -9.03 -1.17 -10.63
N ARG A 63 -8.82 -0.83 -11.91
CA ARG A 63 -7.69 0.02 -12.32
C ARG A 63 -7.75 1.41 -11.69
N LYS A 64 -8.94 2.01 -11.58
CA LYS A 64 -9.12 3.35 -11.02
C LYS A 64 -8.98 3.38 -9.49
N VAL A 65 -9.43 2.31 -8.83
CA VAL A 65 -9.19 2.06 -7.40
C VAL A 65 -7.69 1.95 -7.10
N ILE A 66 -6.98 1.13 -7.87
CA ILE A 66 -5.53 0.96 -7.72
C ILE A 66 -4.84 2.29 -7.98
N THR A 67 -5.09 2.98 -9.10
CA THR A 67 -4.43 4.27 -9.40
C THR A 67 -4.71 5.34 -8.36
N SER A 68 -5.93 5.39 -7.79
CA SER A 68 -6.25 6.36 -6.72
C SER A 68 -5.58 6.02 -5.39
N GLY A 69 -5.40 4.73 -5.07
CA GLY A 69 -4.76 4.27 -3.83
C GLY A 69 -3.24 4.18 -3.93
N LEU A 70 -2.69 4.03 -5.15
CA LEU A 70 -1.28 3.81 -5.43
C LEU A 70 -0.40 4.96 -4.96
N TYR A 71 -0.83 6.20 -5.17
CA TYR A 71 -0.10 7.36 -4.68
C TYR A 71 -0.04 7.40 -3.15
N SER A 72 -1.17 7.16 -2.46
CA SER A 72 -1.20 7.13 -1.00
C SER A 72 -0.39 5.97 -0.43
N PHE A 73 -0.46 4.80 -1.08
CA PHE A 73 0.34 3.62 -0.73
C PHE A 73 1.84 3.88 -0.88
N LEU A 74 2.28 4.39 -2.03
CA LEU A 74 3.69 4.70 -2.27
C LEU A 74 4.20 5.74 -1.28
N LEU A 75 3.43 6.80 -1.03
CA LEU A 75 3.82 7.86 -0.11
C LEU A 75 4.03 7.29 1.30
N TRP A 76 3.05 6.56 1.83
CA TRP A 76 3.14 5.95 3.15
C TRP A 76 4.22 4.88 3.26
N TRP A 77 4.33 4.03 2.24
CA TRP A 77 5.36 3.00 2.17
C TRP A 77 6.76 3.60 2.21
N LEU A 78 7.02 4.60 1.36
CA LEU A 78 8.32 5.28 1.26
C LEU A 78 8.64 6.03 2.57
N THR A 79 7.67 6.76 3.13
CA THR A 79 7.86 7.50 4.38
C THR A 79 8.22 6.58 5.54
N ILE A 80 7.45 5.51 5.76
CA ILE A 80 7.69 4.55 6.86
C ILE A 80 9.01 3.81 6.64
N TRP A 81 9.28 3.39 5.41
CA TRP A 81 10.53 2.72 5.05
C TRP A 81 11.75 3.61 5.37
N PHE A 82 11.73 4.87 4.94
CA PHE A 82 12.82 5.83 5.18
C PHE A 82 13.04 6.13 6.66
N LEU A 83 11.94 6.23 7.42
CA LEU A 83 11.93 6.53 8.86
C LEU A 83 12.52 5.36 9.67
N ILE A 84 12.16 4.12 9.34
CA ILE A 84 12.72 2.91 9.98
C ILE A 84 14.17 2.65 9.54
N TYR A 85 14.50 2.99 8.29
CA TYR A 85 15.86 2.87 7.80
C TYR A 85 16.81 3.83 8.54
N ASN A 86 16.39 5.08 8.80
CA ASN A 86 17.17 6.10 9.52
C ASN A 86 17.14 5.99 11.05
N ILE A 87 16.32 5.08 11.61
CA ILE A 87 16.26 4.85 13.06
C ILE A 87 17.39 3.91 13.56
N ASP A 88 18.26 3.43 12.67
CA ASP A 88 19.59 2.91 13.05
C ASP A 88 20.66 3.99 12.97
#